data_AF-A0A8T5RM01-F1
#
_entry.id   AF-A0A8T5RM01-F1
#
_cell.length_a   1.000
_cell.length_b   1.000
_cell.length_c   1.000
_cell.angle_alpha   90.00
_cell.angle_beta   90.00
_cell.angle_gamma   90.00
#
_symmetry.space_group_name_H-M   'P 1'
#
loop_
_entity.id
_entity.type
_entity.pdbx_description
1 polymer ?
#
loop_
_entity_poly.entity_id
_entity_poly.type
_entity_poly.pdbx_seq_one_letter_code
_entity_poly.pdbx_strand_id
1 'polypeptide(L)'
;MFSGVFLDFLSVLIIQQNIVNNGIVALLSYIWFAPVIISAMYIGAELIAPKIKKPIVIIFLIISIFFEIVIFLDPRNSFNFIPSIPNPPSVNLIDYNVNLLTLAGILMGGLLLPVLVFLGLGFLYKAFQSTGVIRRNFFLLSLGSIFFCIFGLLEGLTAPGILVIFVRMGYVSSFLLMYFGL
;
A
#
# COMPACT_ATOMS: atom_id res chain seq x y z
N MET A 1 -2.02 3.55 4.57
CA MET A 1 -1.48 2.38 5.29
C MET A 1 -1.20 2.58 6.78
N PHE A 2 -1.32 3.79 7.36
CA PHE A 2 -1.07 4.01 8.80
C PHE A 2 -2.25 4.62 9.58
N SER A 3 -3.38 4.89 8.93
CA SER A 3 -4.48 5.62 9.56
C SER A 3 -5.05 4.90 10.78
N GLY A 4 -5.20 3.58 10.73
CA GLY A 4 -5.72 2.83 11.87
C GLY A 4 -4.76 2.82 13.05
N VAL A 5 -3.47 2.56 12.79
CA VAL A 5 -2.42 2.58 13.84
C VAL A 5 -2.29 3.97 14.47
N PHE A 6 -2.37 5.02 13.65
CA PHE A 6 -2.35 6.40 14.13
C PHE A 6 -3.55 6.73 15.02
N LEU A 7 -4.75 6.29 14.64
CA LEU A 7 -5.95 6.49 15.46
C LEU A 7 -5.90 5.67 16.76
N ASP A 8 -5.37 4.45 16.72
CA ASP A 8 -5.16 3.64 17.94
C ASP A 8 -4.17 4.33 18.89
N PHE A 9 -3.07 4.86 18.35
CA PHE A 9 -2.11 5.67 19.11
C PHE A 9 -2.74 6.90 19.76
N LEU A 10 -3.56 7.66 19.01
CA LEU A 10 -4.28 8.81 19.57
C LEU A 10 -5.29 8.39 20.65
N SER A 11 -5.98 7.26 20.47
CA SER A 11 -6.92 6.71 21.46
C SER A 11 -6.21 6.40 22.78
N VAL A 12 -5.04 5.76 22.71
CA VAL A 12 -4.21 5.48 23.89
C VAL A 12 -3.75 6.78 24.57
N LEU A 13 -3.33 7.79 23.80
CA LEU A 13 -2.89 9.06 24.38
C LEU A 13 -4.02 9.85 25.07
N ILE A 14 -5.23 9.83 24.51
CA ILE A 14 -6.34 10.69 24.96
C ILE A 14 -7.24 9.96 25.97
N ILE A 15 -7.59 8.71 25.68
CA ILE A 15 -8.61 7.93 26.41
C ILE A 15 -7.94 6.84 27.28
N GLN A 16 -6.61 6.70 27.21
CA GLN A 16 -5.84 5.68 27.94
C GLN A 16 -6.26 4.23 27.63
N GLN A 17 -6.89 4.01 26.47
CA GLN A 17 -7.31 2.70 26.00
C GLN A 17 -7.15 2.58 24.48
N ASN A 18 -6.82 1.37 24.02
CA ASN A 18 -6.80 1.05 22.59
C ASN A 18 -8.21 1.02 22.02
N ILE A 19 -8.28 1.14 20.69
CA ILE A 19 -9.49 0.83 19.93
C ILE A 19 -9.82 -0.66 20.13
N VAL A 20 -11.11 -0.99 20.12
CA VAL A 20 -11.55 -2.39 20.20
C VAL A 20 -10.89 -3.21 19.09
N ASN A 21 -10.20 -4.28 19.48
CA ASN A 21 -9.51 -5.17 18.56
C ASN A 21 -10.50 -6.10 17.84
N ASN A 22 -11.22 -5.55 16.85
CA ASN A 22 -12.24 -6.25 16.05
C ASN A 22 -11.96 -6.22 14.54
N GLY A 23 -10.78 -5.72 14.14
CA GLY A 23 -10.38 -5.54 12.75
C GLY A 23 -10.46 -4.11 12.22
N ILE A 24 -11.06 -3.17 12.97
CA ILE A 24 -11.19 -1.75 12.54
C ILE A 24 -9.83 -1.11 12.28
N VAL A 25 -8.82 -1.39 13.11
CA VAL A 25 -7.47 -0.81 12.95
C VAL A 25 -6.87 -1.20 11.59
N ALA A 26 -6.94 -2.48 11.21
CA ALA A 26 -6.42 -2.93 9.92
C ALA A 26 -7.23 -2.32 8.76
N LEU A 27 -8.56 -2.31 8.86
CA LEU A 27 -9.44 -1.76 7.84
C LEU A 27 -9.16 -0.28 7.57
N LEU A 28 -9.05 0.54 8.62
CA LEU A 28 -8.73 1.97 8.48
C LEU A 28 -7.35 2.21 7.88
N SER A 29 -6.39 1.33 8.17
CA SER A 29 -5.08 1.44 7.54
C SER A 29 -5.08 1.09 6.05
N TYR A 30 -5.91 0.15 5.62
CA TYR A 30 -5.98 -0.35 4.23
C TYR A 30 -7.02 0.35 3.35
N ILE A 31 -7.93 1.14 3.89
CA ILE A 31 -8.94 1.91 3.12
C ILE A 31 -8.33 2.83 2.06
N TRP A 32 -7.09 3.29 2.28
CA TRP A 32 -6.39 4.15 1.32
C TRP A 32 -5.65 3.39 0.23
N PHE A 33 -5.56 2.06 0.31
CA PHE A 33 -4.81 1.27 -0.64
C PHE A 33 -5.40 1.39 -2.05
N ALA A 34 -6.70 1.11 -2.19
CA ALA A 34 -7.40 1.18 -3.47
C ALA A 34 -7.36 2.58 -4.11
N PRO A 35 -7.71 3.68 -3.41
CA PRO A 35 -7.57 5.04 -3.94
C PRO A 35 -6.16 5.34 -4.45
N VAL A 36 -5.12 4.96 -3.70
CA VAL A 36 -3.72 5.19 -4.09
C VAL A 36 -3.36 4.41 -5.36
N ILE A 37 -3.75 3.14 -5.47
CA ILE A 37 -3.49 2.34 -6.68
C ILE A 37 -4.20 2.95 -7.89
N ILE A 38 -5.47 3.33 -7.75
CA ILE A 38 -6.25 3.94 -8.84
C ILE A 38 -5.60 5.25 -9.31
N SER A 39 -5.23 6.14 -8.38
CA SER A 39 -4.55 7.39 -8.71
C SER A 39 -3.19 7.16 -9.36
N ALA A 40 -2.40 6.23 -8.85
CA ALA A 40 -1.09 5.88 -9.42
C ALA A 40 -1.22 5.34 -10.85
N MET A 41 -2.20 4.46 -11.09
CA MET A 41 -2.45 3.91 -12.42
C MET A 41 -3.01 4.95 -13.39
N TYR A 42 -3.82 5.90 -12.91
CA TYR A 42 -4.27 7.02 -13.74
C TYR A 42 -3.10 7.88 -14.20
N ILE A 43 -2.24 8.33 -13.26
CA ILE A 43 -1.09 9.17 -13.55
C ILE A 43 -0.09 8.42 -14.45
N GLY A 44 0.23 7.18 -14.08
CA GLY A 44 1.16 6.36 -14.85
C GLY A 44 0.68 6.06 -16.26
N ALA A 45 -0.61 5.75 -16.43
CA ALA A 45 -1.16 5.50 -17.75
C ALA A 45 -1.21 6.76 -18.62
N GLU A 46 -1.44 7.94 -18.04
CA GLU A 46 -1.32 9.21 -18.76
C GLU A 46 0.10 9.44 -19.30
N LEU A 47 1.12 9.16 -18.48
CA LEU A 47 2.52 9.39 -18.83
C LEU A 47 3.11 8.32 -19.77
N ILE A 48 2.72 7.05 -19.59
CA ILE A 48 3.32 5.93 -20.32
C ILE A 48 2.54 5.62 -21.61
N ALA A 49 1.21 5.52 -21.51
CA ALA A 49 0.35 4.97 -22.56
C ALA A 49 -1.03 5.66 -22.63
N PRO A 50 -1.09 6.96 -22.98
CA PRO A 50 -2.32 7.76 -22.89
C PRO A 50 -3.46 7.22 -23.75
N LYS A 51 -3.15 6.57 -24.88
CA LYS A 51 -4.15 5.97 -25.80
C LYS A 51 -4.98 4.86 -25.14
N ILE A 52 -4.39 4.11 -24.21
CA ILE A 52 -5.04 2.98 -23.51
C ILE A 52 -5.25 3.28 -22.03
N LYS A 53 -5.19 4.55 -21.61
CA LYS A 53 -5.41 4.95 -20.21
C LYS A 53 -6.74 4.46 -19.66
N LYS A 54 -7.83 4.72 -20.40
CA LYS A 54 -9.20 4.40 -19.95
C LYS A 54 -9.36 2.92 -19.58
N PRO A 55 -9.04 1.94 -20.46
CA PRO A 55 -9.19 0.53 -20.11
C PRO A 55 -8.29 0.13 -18.94
N ILE A 56 -7.05 0.63 -18.85
CA ILE A 56 -6.16 0.35 -17.70
C ILE A 56 -6.83 0.82 -16.40
N VAL A 57 -7.22 2.09 -16.32
CA VAL A 57 -7.80 2.66 -15.10
C VAL A 57 -9.11 1.95 -14.71
N ILE A 58 -9.96 1.58 -15.66
CA ILE A 58 -11.21 0.86 -15.39
C ILE A 58 -10.94 -0.52 -14.79
N ILE A 59 -9.97 -1.26 -15.32
CA ILE A 59 -9.60 -2.59 -14.77
C ILE A 59 -9.12 -2.45 -13.32
N PHE A 60 -8.22 -1.50 -13.04
CA PHE A 60 -7.72 -1.29 -11.67
C PHE A 60 -8.80 -0.77 -10.74
N LEU A 61 -9.72 0.07 -11.22
CA LEU A 61 -10.88 0.52 -10.45
C LEU A 61 -11.75 -0.66 -10.01
N ILE A 62 -12.11 -1.56 -10.92
CA ILE A 62 -12.97 -2.72 -10.63
C ILE A 62 -12.28 -3.65 -9.61
N ILE A 63 -11.02 -4.00 -9.84
CA ILE A 63 -10.27 -4.89 -8.94
C ILE A 63 -10.07 -4.24 -7.56
N SER A 64 -9.83 -2.93 -7.52
CA SER A 64 -9.64 -2.18 -6.27
C SER A 64 -10.93 -2.07 -5.46
N ILE A 65 -12.08 -1.84 -6.10
CA ILE A 65 -13.39 -1.88 -5.45
C ILE A 65 -13.67 -3.28 -4.91
N PHE A 66 -13.37 -4.32 -5.69
CA PHE A 66 -13.53 -5.70 -5.24
C PHE A 66 -12.64 -6.01 -4.03
N PHE A 67 -11.40 -5.56 -4.02
CA PHE A 67 -10.50 -5.65 -2.86
C PHE A 67 -11.10 -4.97 -1.63
N GLU A 68 -11.61 -3.73 -1.76
CA GLU A 68 -12.26 -3.05 -0.64
C GLU A 68 -13.45 -3.84 -0.10
N ILE A 69 -14.36 -4.29 -0.96
CA ILE A 69 -15.51 -5.10 -0.54
C ILE A 69 -15.06 -6.31 0.27
N VAL A 70 -14.02 -7.02 -0.17
CA VAL A 70 -13.49 -8.20 0.55
C VAL A 70 -12.98 -7.85 1.94
N ILE A 71 -12.16 -6.80 2.08
CA ILE A 71 -11.62 -6.41 3.40
C ILE A 71 -12.70 -5.85 4.34
N PHE A 72 -13.77 -5.25 3.80
CA PHE A 72 -14.90 -4.76 4.60
C PHE A 72 -15.82 -5.90 5.06
N LEU A 73 -16.02 -6.93 4.23
CA LEU A 73 -16.86 -8.08 4.58
C LEU A 73 -16.19 -9.03 5.57
N ASP A 74 -14.87 -9.23 5.47
CA ASP A 74 -14.14 -10.17 6.31
C ASP A 74 -12.77 -9.63 6.77
N PRO A 75 -12.74 -8.57 7.59
CA PRO A 75 -11.50 -7.99 8.10
C PRO A 75 -10.77 -8.95 9.05
N ARG A 76 -11.46 -9.91 9.68
CA ARG A 76 -10.85 -10.80 10.68
C ARG A 76 -9.98 -11.87 10.04
N ASN A 77 -10.40 -12.43 8.91
CA ASN A 77 -9.58 -13.41 8.21
C ASN A 77 -8.56 -12.75 7.28
N SER A 78 -8.85 -11.55 6.76
CA SER A 78 -7.97 -10.82 5.84
C SER A 78 -6.63 -10.42 6.44
N PHE A 79 -6.54 -10.30 7.77
CA PHE A 79 -5.34 -9.88 8.48
C PHE A 79 -5.06 -10.81 9.67
N ASN A 80 -3.78 -11.05 9.99
CA ASN A 80 -3.43 -11.67 11.26
C ASN A 80 -3.17 -10.56 12.29
N PHE A 81 -3.74 -10.69 13.48
CA PHE A 81 -3.67 -9.68 14.54
C PHE A 81 -2.81 -10.15 15.71
N ILE A 82 -2.06 -9.21 16.28
CA ILE A 82 -1.30 -9.40 17.52
C ILE A 82 -1.63 -8.22 18.46
N PRO A 83 -2.29 -8.46 19.61
CA PRO A 83 -2.85 -9.73 20.09
C PRO A 83 -4.03 -10.23 19.24
N SER A 84 -4.35 -11.52 19.34
CA SER A 84 -5.47 -12.12 18.60
C SER A 84 -6.81 -11.53 19.04
N ILE A 85 -7.68 -11.29 18.06
CA ILE A 85 -9.06 -10.85 18.28
C ILE A 85 -9.79 -11.88 19.16
N PRO A 86 -10.62 -11.45 20.15
CA PRO A 86 -11.02 -10.08 20.47
C PRO A 86 -10.21 -9.44 21.60
N ASN A 87 -9.08 -10.03 21.99
CA ASN A 87 -8.35 -9.58 23.17
C ASN A 87 -7.81 -8.17 22.95
N PRO A 88 -8.22 -7.17 23.75
CA PRO A 88 -7.61 -5.85 23.68
C PRO A 88 -6.17 -5.97 24.21
N PRO A 89 -5.19 -5.32 23.57
CA PRO A 89 -3.86 -5.23 24.15
C PRO A 89 -3.94 -4.47 25.49
N SER A 90 -3.22 -4.96 26.49
CA SER A 90 -3.23 -4.38 27.84
C SER A 90 -2.35 -3.14 27.98
N VAL A 91 -1.34 -2.98 27.10
CA VAL A 91 -0.35 -1.89 27.13
C VAL A 91 0.14 -1.45 25.74
N ASN A 92 0.09 -2.34 24.74
CA ASN A 92 0.70 -2.11 23.43
C ASN A 92 -0.31 -1.66 22.36
N LEU A 93 0.17 -1.11 21.25
CA LEU A 93 -0.65 -0.85 20.07
C LEU A 93 -1.11 -2.16 19.42
N ILE A 94 -2.25 -2.12 18.71
CA ILE A 94 -2.70 -3.24 17.89
C ILE A 94 -1.79 -3.38 16.68
N ASP A 95 -1.17 -4.55 16.55
CA ASP A 95 -0.38 -4.91 15.38
C ASP A 95 -1.14 -5.88 14.48
N TYR A 96 -0.90 -5.79 13.17
CA TYR A 96 -1.52 -6.64 12.18
C TYR A 96 -0.69 -6.70 10.91
N ASN A 97 -0.74 -7.83 10.23
CA ASN A 97 -0.18 -8.03 8.90
C ASN A 97 -1.20 -8.70 7.97
N VAL A 98 -1.00 -8.62 6.67
CA VAL A 98 -1.95 -9.20 5.70
C VAL A 98 -1.80 -10.71 5.68
N ASN A 99 -2.93 -11.41 5.70
CA ASN A 99 -2.93 -12.84 5.48
C ASN A 99 -2.89 -13.13 3.97
N LEU A 100 -1.70 -13.43 3.45
CA LEU A 100 -1.47 -13.69 2.02
C LEU A 100 -2.29 -14.84 1.44
N LEU A 101 -2.69 -15.80 2.27
CA LEU A 101 -3.45 -16.97 1.82
C LEU A 101 -4.94 -16.67 1.63
N THR A 102 -5.41 -15.52 2.12
CA THR A 102 -6.80 -15.10 1.91
C THR A 102 -6.98 -14.38 0.59
N LEU A 103 -8.24 -14.28 0.17
CA LEU A 103 -8.63 -13.53 -1.01
C LEU A 103 -8.13 -12.08 -0.97
N ALA A 104 -8.16 -11.42 0.20
CA ALA A 104 -7.63 -10.07 0.36
C ALA A 104 -6.12 -9.99 0.07
N GLY A 105 -5.34 -10.93 0.60
CA GLY A 105 -3.91 -11.02 0.36
C GLY A 105 -3.55 -11.29 -1.10
N ILE A 106 -4.29 -12.20 -1.75
CA ILE A 106 -4.13 -12.50 -3.17
C ILE A 106 -4.46 -11.28 -4.04
N LEU A 107 -5.54 -10.57 -3.75
CA LEU A 107 -5.93 -9.34 -4.46
C LEU A 107 -4.91 -8.22 -4.25
N MET A 108 -4.36 -8.06 -3.04
CA MET A 108 -3.32 -7.08 -2.78
C MET A 108 -2.06 -7.37 -3.61
N GLY A 109 -1.58 -8.62 -3.62
CA GLY A 109 -0.46 -9.02 -4.47
C GLY A 109 -0.76 -8.84 -5.97
N GLY A 110 -1.98 -9.21 -6.38
CA GLY A 110 -2.47 -9.04 -7.75
C GLY A 110 -2.62 -7.59 -8.20
N LEU A 111 -2.82 -6.64 -7.28
CA LEU A 111 -2.80 -5.20 -7.57
C LEU A 111 -1.38 -4.63 -7.59
N LEU A 112 -0.50 -5.06 -6.67
CA LEU A 112 0.89 -4.57 -6.59
C LEU A 112 1.77 -5.04 -7.75
N LEU A 113 1.59 -6.27 -8.24
CA LEU A 113 2.43 -6.83 -9.30
C LEU A 113 2.28 -6.06 -10.62
N PRO A 114 1.07 -5.77 -11.12
CA PRO A 114 0.92 -4.92 -12.29
C PRO A 114 1.42 -3.49 -12.07
N VAL A 115 1.32 -2.94 -10.86
CA VAL A 115 1.88 -1.62 -10.55
C VAL A 115 3.41 -1.65 -10.67
N LEU A 116 4.06 -2.71 -10.20
CA LEU A 116 5.50 -2.90 -10.37
C LEU A 116 5.89 -3.00 -11.85
N VAL A 117 5.16 -3.79 -12.63
CA VAL A 117 5.45 -3.99 -14.05
C VAL A 117 5.14 -2.73 -14.85
N PHE A 118 3.93 -2.18 -14.71
CA PHE A 118 3.48 -1.06 -15.51
C PHE A 118 4.13 0.26 -15.10
N LEU A 119 4.15 0.60 -13.80
CA LEU A 119 4.77 1.84 -13.34
C LEU A 119 6.28 1.69 -13.18
N GLY A 120 6.72 0.68 -12.42
CA GLY A 120 8.14 0.46 -12.15
C GLY A 120 8.95 0.29 -13.44
N LEU A 121 8.65 -0.75 -14.22
CA LEU A 121 9.37 -1.01 -15.48
C LEU A 121 8.96 -0.06 -16.61
N GLY A 122 7.70 0.37 -16.67
CA GLY A 122 7.24 1.30 -17.72
C GLY A 122 7.88 2.69 -17.60
N PHE A 123 8.01 3.25 -16.38
CA PHE A 123 8.76 4.48 -16.18
C PHE A 123 10.25 4.29 -16.44
N LEU A 124 10.82 3.13 -16.09
CA LEU A 124 12.23 2.84 -16.39
C LEU A 124 12.49 2.85 -17.90
N TYR A 125 11.60 2.23 -18.67
CA TYR A 125 11.66 2.22 -20.13
C TYR A 125 11.58 3.65 -20.70
N LYS A 126 10.67 4.48 -20.18
CA LYS A 126 10.59 5.90 -20.57
C LYS A 126 11.82 6.71 -20.16
N ALA A 127 12.45 6.40 -19.03
CA ALA A 127 13.69 7.04 -18.61
C ALA A 127 14.82 6.76 -19.62
N PHE A 128 14.91 5.55 -20.17
CA PHE A 128 15.92 5.23 -21.19
C PHE A 128 15.66 5.92 -22.54
N GLN A 129 14.41 6.24 -22.86
CA GLN A 129 14.05 6.95 -24.10
C GLN A 129 14.21 8.47 -24.02
N SER A 130 14.28 9.02 -22.81
CA SER A 130 14.30 10.46 -22.57
C SER A 130 15.71 10.98 -22.26
N THR A 131 15.88 12.30 -22.28
CA THR A 131 17.15 12.96 -22.00
C THR A 131 16.99 14.09 -20.98
N GLY A 132 18.10 14.52 -20.39
CA GLY A 132 18.14 15.64 -19.44
C GLY A 132 17.28 15.42 -18.20
N VAL A 133 16.52 16.46 -17.83
CA VAL A 133 15.69 16.48 -16.62
C VAL A 133 14.56 15.44 -16.69
N ILE A 134 13.96 15.25 -17.87
CA ILE A 134 12.86 14.29 -18.08
C ILE A 134 13.32 12.87 -17.77
N ARG A 135 14.54 12.50 -18.19
CA ARG A 135 15.14 11.19 -17.88
C ARG A 135 15.30 10.97 -16.37
N ARG A 136 15.82 11.98 -15.67
CA ARG A 136 15.98 11.92 -14.21
C ARG A 136 14.63 11.74 -13.53
N ASN A 137 13.61 12.50 -13.94
CA ASN A 137 12.28 12.43 -13.37
C ASN A 137 11.63 11.04 -13.55
N PHE A 138 11.65 10.49 -14.76
CA PHE A 138 11.15 9.12 -15.00
C PHE A 138 11.95 8.06 -14.23
N PHE A 139 13.26 8.24 -14.08
CA PHE A 139 14.08 7.32 -13.29
C PHE A 139 13.71 7.35 -11.80
N LEU A 140 13.49 8.54 -11.24
CA LEU A 140 13.02 8.71 -9.86
C LEU A 140 11.62 8.12 -9.64
N LEU A 141 10.69 8.36 -10.58
CA LEU A 141 9.35 7.75 -10.57
C LEU A 141 9.43 6.22 -10.60
N SER A 142 10.29 5.66 -11.47
CA SER A 142 10.51 4.21 -11.56
C SER A 142 11.03 3.63 -10.25
N LEU A 143 12.10 4.20 -9.68
CA LEU A 143 12.66 3.76 -8.42
C LEU A 143 11.63 3.87 -7.28
N GLY A 144 10.89 4.97 -7.24
CA GLY A 144 9.79 5.16 -6.29
C GLY A 144 8.73 4.06 -6.42
N SER A 145 8.26 3.76 -7.63
CA SER A 145 7.30 2.68 -7.87
C SER A 145 7.83 1.30 -7.47
N ILE A 146 9.08 0.99 -7.79
CA ILE A 146 9.71 -0.28 -7.41
C ILE A 146 9.81 -0.40 -5.88
N PHE A 147 10.26 0.65 -5.21
CA PHE A 147 10.38 0.68 -3.75
C PHE A 147 9.01 0.57 -3.09
N PHE A 148 7.99 1.26 -3.61
CA PHE A 148 6.63 1.17 -3.11
C PHE A 148 6.11 -0.27 -3.18
N CYS A 149 6.29 -0.95 -4.31
CA CYS A 149 5.83 -2.34 -4.47
C CYS A 149 6.59 -3.32 -3.57
N ILE A 150 7.92 -3.23 -3.54
CA ILE A 150 8.76 -4.15 -2.73
C ILE A 150 8.53 -3.90 -1.25
N PHE A 151 8.74 -2.68 -0.77
CA PHE A 151 8.63 -2.37 0.65
C PHE A 151 7.18 -2.32 1.13
N GLY A 152 6.22 -1.97 0.27
CA GLY A 152 4.80 -2.07 0.61
C GLY A 152 4.33 -3.52 0.78
N LEU A 153 4.83 -4.44 -0.05
CA LEU A 153 4.59 -5.86 0.13
C LEU A 153 5.29 -6.38 1.39
N LEU A 154 6.56 -6.04 1.60
CA LEU A 154 7.29 -6.41 2.82
C LEU A 154 6.62 -5.86 4.08
N GLU A 155 6.08 -4.65 4.07
CA GLU A 155 5.36 -4.07 5.22
C GLU A 155 4.12 -4.92 5.55
N GLY A 156 3.43 -5.41 4.54
CA GLY A 156 2.29 -6.33 4.72
C GLY A 156 2.68 -7.72 5.23
N LEU A 157 3.96 -8.11 5.20
CA LEU A 157 4.44 -9.45 5.59
C LEU A 157 5.24 -9.47 6.88
N THR A 158 5.97 -8.39 7.15
CA THR A 158 6.95 -8.37 8.22
C THR A 158 6.23 -8.25 9.55
N ALA A 159 6.38 -9.27 10.39
CA ALA A 159 5.90 -9.21 11.77
C ALA A 159 6.66 -8.12 12.57
N PRO A 160 6.07 -7.58 13.64
CA PRO A 160 6.70 -6.59 14.51
C PRO A 160 8.15 -6.93 14.89
N GLY A 161 9.05 -5.98 14.67
CA GLY A 161 10.47 -6.12 15.02
C GLY A 161 11.35 -5.04 14.41
N ILE A 162 12.66 -5.15 14.63
CA ILE A 162 13.66 -4.18 14.12
C ILE A 162 13.64 -4.11 12.59
N LEU A 163 13.38 -5.24 11.91
CA LEU A 163 13.28 -5.31 10.45
C LEU A 163 12.20 -4.38 9.88
N VAL A 164 11.08 -4.20 10.60
CA VAL A 164 9.98 -3.31 10.19
C VAL A 164 10.46 -1.87 10.06
N ILE A 165 11.42 -1.42 10.86
CA ILE A 165 11.97 -0.06 10.77
C ILE A 165 12.62 0.16 9.39
N PHE A 166 13.42 -0.81 8.94
CA PHE A 166 14.06 -0.73 7.61
C PHE A 166 13.05 -0.80 6.47
N VAL A 167 12.03 -1.66 6.61
CA VAL A 167 10.95 -1.78 5.63
C VAL A 167 10.18 -0.46 5.52
N ARG A 168 9.83 0.17 6.64
CA ARG A 168 9.15 1.47 6.68
C ARG A 168 9.99 2.60 6.12
N MET A 169 11.30 2.62 6.39
CA MET A 169 12.19 3.60 5.76
C MET A 169 12.19 3.46 4.24
N GLY A 170 12.27 2.23 3.73
CA GLY A 170 12.15 1.94 2.30
C GLY A 170 10.81 2.39 1.73
N TYR A 171 9.71 2.08 2.42
CA TYR A 171 8.37 2.49 2.03
C TYR A 171 8.19 4.02 2.00
N VAL A 172 8.65 4.74 3.02
CA VAL A 172 8.57 6.22 3.05
C VAL A 172 9.45 6.84 1.97
N SER A 173 10.65 6.29 1.74
CA SER A 173 11.54 6.77 0.68
C SER A 173 10.92 6.66 -0.71
N SER A 174 10.01 5.69 -0.93
CA SER A 174 9.28 5.55 -2.19
C SER A 174 8.47 6.81 -2.54
N PHE A 175 7.78 7.40 -1.56
CA PHE A 175 6.98 8.61 -1.76
C PHE A 175 7.86 9.83 -2.01
N LEU A 176 9.02 9.92 -1.35
CA LEU A 176 9.99 11.00 -1.60
C LEU A 176 10.55 10.93 -3.02
N LEU A 177 10.93 9.73 -3.47
CA LEU A 177 11.41 9.51 -4.83
C LEU A 177 10.34 9.87 -5.87
N MET A 178 9.09 9.45 -5.63
CA MET A 178 7.97 9.83 -6.50
C MET A 178 7.74 11.34 -6.51
N TYR A 179 7.78 12.02 -5.36
CA TYR A 179 7.58 13.46 -5.26
C TYR A 179 8.66 14.25 -6.03
N PHE A 180 9.93 13.87 -5.91
CA PHE A 180 11.02 14.52 -6.67
C PHE A 180 11.05 14.12 -8.16
N GLY A 181 10.33 13.07 -8.54
CA GLY A 181 10.18 12.64 -9.92
C GLY A 181 9.04 13.33 -10.67
N LEU A 182 8.05 13.89 -9.96
CA LEU A 182 7.00 14.74 -10.52
C LEU A 182 7.57 16.14 -10.83
#